data_AF-A0A961NWL1-F1
#
_entry.id   AF-A0A961NWL1-F1
#
_cell.length_a   1.000
_cell.length_b   1.000
_cell.length_c   1.000
_cell.angle_alpha   90.00
_cell.angle_beta   90.00
_cell.angle_gamma   90.00
#
_symmetry.space_group_name_H-M   'P 1'
#
loop_
_entity.id
_entity.type
_entity.pdbx_description
1 polymer ?
#
loop_
_entity_poly.entity_id
_entity_poly.type
_entity_poly.pdbx_seq_one_letter_code
_entity_poly.pdbx_strand_id
1 'polypeptide(L)' 'MAEREQRRGQRRDNRRERDETPEFADRLVAINRVSKTVKGGKRFGFAALVVVGDQ' A
#
# COMPACT_ATOMS: atom_id res chain seq x y z
N MET A 1 -30.29 -17.53 -15.43
CA MET A 1 -29.04 -16.96 -16.01
C MET A 1 -28.86 -15.46 -15.71
N ALA A 2 -29.79 -14.77 -15.04
CA ALA A 2 -29.74 -13.32 -14.80
C ALA A 2 -28.96 -12.85 -13.55
N GLU A 3 -28.62 -13.75 -12.60
CA GLU A 3 -27.91 -13.36 -11.36
C GLU A 3 -26.38 -13.26 -11.56
N ARG A 4 -25.85 -13.85 -12.63
CA ARG A 4 -24.40 -13.91 -12.91
C ARG A 4 -23.83 -12.59 -13.45
N GLU A 5 -24.71 -11.67 -13.85
CA GLU A 5 -24.34 -10.38 -14.44
C GLU A 5 -24.16 -9.29 -13.38
N GLN A 6 -24.90 -9.35 -12.27
CA GLN A 6 -24.83 -8.35 -11.20
C GLN A 6 -23.51 -8.40 -10.41
N ARG A 7 -22.88 -9.57 -10.28
CA ARG A 7 -21.59 -9.74 -9.58
C ARG A 7 -20.38 -9.18 -10.35
N ARG A 8 -20.54 -8.79 -11.62
CA ARG A 8 -19.49 -8.13 -12.43
C ARG A 8 -19.46 -6.62 -12.25
N GLY A 9 -20.51 -6.01 -11.70
CA GLY A 9 -20.60 -4.56 -11.46
C GLY A 9 -19.77 -4.08 -10.27
N GLN A 10 -19.81 -4.80 -9.13
CA GLN A 10 -19.16 -4.33 -7.89
C GLN A 10 -17.62 -4.31 -7.90
N ARG A 11 -16.95 -4.99 -8.86
CA ARG A 11 -15.48 -4.99 -8.91
C ARG A 11 -14.88 -3.76 -9.60
N ARG A 12 -15.72 -2.89 -10.18
CA ARG A 12 -15.26 -1.69 -10.91
C ARG A 12 -15.29 -0.41 -10.07
N ASP A 13 -16.06 -0.37 -8.99
CA ASP A 13 -16.17 0.84 -8.16
C ASP A 13 -14.95 1.08 -7.26
N ASN A 14 -14.25 0.03 -6.83
CA ASN A 14 -13.07 0.16 -5.97
C ASN A 14 -11.79 0.65 -6.70
N ARG A 15 -11.91 1.06 -7.97
CA ARG A 15 -10.79 1.61 -8.76
C ARG A 15 -10.79 3.14 -8.81
N ARG A 16 -11.86 3.80 -8.35
CA ARG A 16 -12.03 5.25 -8.49
C ARG A 16 -11.41 6.08 -7.36
N GLU A 17 -10.94 5.44 -6.28
CA GLU A 17 -10.27 6.13 -5.15
C GLU A 17 -8.76 6.37 -5.36
N ARG A 18 -8.21 6.04 -6.54
CA ARG A 18 -6.77 6.19 -6.84
C ARG A 18 -6.50 7.25 -7.91
N ASP A 19 -7.42 8.19 -8.10
CA ASP A 19 -7.22 9.33 -9.00
C ASP A 19 -7.34 10.68 -8.26
N GLU A 20 -7.25 10.68 -6.92
CA GLU A 20 -6.84 11.88 -6.20
C GLU A 20 -5.36 12.05 -6.43
N THR A 21 -4.99 13.02 -7.25
CA THR A 21 -3.61 13.46 -7.42
C THR A 21 -3.03 13.70 -6.03
N PRO A 22 -2.03 12.92 -5.58
CA PRO A 22 -1.47 13.12 -4.25
C PRO A 22 -0.97 14.56 -4.16
N GLU A 23 -1.53 15.31 -3.20
CA GLU A 23 -1.25 16.74 -3.01
C GLU A 23 0.24 17.01 -2.77
N PHE A 24 0.96 16.01 -2.27
CA PHE A 24 2.38 16.05 -2.00
C PHE A 24 3.14 15.01 -2.81
N ALA A 25 4.36 15.37 -3.24
CA ALA A 25 5.27 14.44 -3.89
C ALA A 25 6.00 13.61 -2.82
N ASP A 26 5.70 12.31 -2.78
CA ASP A 26 6.37 11.38 -1.88
C ASP A 26 7.69 10.89 -2.48
N ARG A 27 8.78 10.99 -1.72
CA ARG A 27 10.09 10.41 -2.08
C ARG A 27 10.53 9.37 -1.05
N LEU A 28 10.60 8.12 -1.50
CA LEU A 28 11.23 7.04 -0.74
C LEU A 28 12.75 7.24 -0.70
N VAL A 29 13.32 7.44 0.48
CA VAL A 29 14.76 7.66 0.67
C VAL A 29 15.48 6.34 0.89
N ALA A 30 14.95 5.50 1.79
CA ALA A 30 15.55 4.23 2.12
C ALA A 30 14.50 3.22 2.58
N ILE A 31 14.74 1.94 2.28
CA ILE A 31 13.99 0.82 2.84
C ILE A 31 14.99 -0.16 3.45
N ASN A 32 14.92 -0.31 4.75
CA ASN A 32 15.82 -1.17 5.52
C ASN A 32 15.05 -2.41 5.97
N ARG A 33 15.62 -3.59 5.73
CA ARG A 33 15.16 -4.81 6.39
C ARG A 33 15.69 -4.81 7.82
N VAL A 34 14.79 -4.92 8.79
CA VAL A 34 15.11 -4.99 10.22
C VAL A 34 14.67 -6.32 10.81
N SER A 35 15.24 -6.70 11.96
CA SER A 35 14.85 -7.94 12.63
C SER A 35 14.95 -7.84 14.15
N LYS A 36 13.99 -8.44 14.86
CA LYS A 36 14.02 -8.63 16.32
C LYS A 36 14.22 -10.11 16.64
N THR A 37 15.29 -10.45 17.34
CA THR A 37 15.53 -11.81 17.84
C THR A 37 14.64 -12.10 19.06
N VAL A 38 14.02 -13.27 19.09
CA VAL A 38 13.24 -13.81 20.20
C VAL A 38 13.64 -15.27 20.44
N LYS A 39 13.15 -15.89 21.52
CA LYS A 39 13.51 -17.26 21.94
C LYS A 39 13.38 -18.33 20.83
N GLY A 40 12.47 -18.14 19.86
CA GLY A 40 12.20 -19.09 18.78
C GLY A 40 12.63 -18.65 17.38
N GLY A 41 13.41 -17.57 17.22
CA GLY A 41 13.88 -17.11 15.92
C GLY A 41 13.95 -15.59 15.78
N LYS A 42 13.89 -15.10 14.54
CA LYS A 42 13.92 -13.65 14.24
C LYS A 42 12.60 -13.22 13.59
N ARG A 43 11.96 -12.20 14.17
CA ARG A 43 10.85 -11.49 13.53
C ARG A 43 11.44 -10.46 12.59
N PHE A 44 11.26 -10.62 11.28
CA PHE A 44 11.70 -9.65 10.29
C PHE A 44 10.62 -8.59 10.06
N GLY A 45 11.06 -7.38 9.74
CA GLY A 45 10.21 -6.28 9.30
C GLY A 45 10.97 -5.40 8.32
N PHE A 46 10.29 -4.40 7.78
CA PHE A 46 10.91 -3.36 6.97
C PHE A 46 10.66 -2.00 7.63
N ALA A 47 11.67 -1.16 7.64
CA ALA A 47 11.58 0.23 8.02
C ALA A 47 11.78 1.07 6.76
N ALA A 48 10.86 1.99 6.49
CA ALA A 48 10.97 2.92 5.37
C ALA A 48 11.22 4.33 5.90
N LEU A 49 12.09 5.08 5.22
CA LEU A 49 12.24 6.51 5.39
C LEU A 49 11.64 7.20 4.18
N VAL A 50 10.62 8.02 4.40
CA VAL A 50 9.86 8.72 3.37
C VAL A 50 9.92 10.22 3.66
N VAL A 51 10.14 11.02 2.61
CA VAL A 51 10.05 12.48 2.67
C VAL A 51 8.82 12.89 1.87
N VAL A 52 8.02 13.78 2.44
CA VAL A 52 6.80 14.34 1.84
C VAL A 52 6.99 15.84 1.75
N GLY A 53 6.69 16.42 0.59
CA GLY A 53 6.78 17.86 0.38
C GLY A 53 5.95 18.31 -0.82
N ASP A 54 5.60 19.59 -0.79
CA ASP A 54 5.15 20.37 -1.94
C ASP A 54 6.38 20.68 -2.81
N GLN A 55 6.28 20.40 -4.12
CA GLN A 55 7.38 20.60 -5.06
C GLN A 55 7.61 22.09 -5.35
#